data_AF-A0A2V8V7Y8-F1
#
_entry.id   AF-A0A2V8V7Y8-F1
#
_cell.length_a   1.000
_cell.length_b   1.000
_cell.length_c   1.000
_cell.angle_alpha   90.00
_cell.angle_beta   90.00
_cell.angle_gamma   90.00
#
_symmetry.space_group_name_H-M   'P 1'
#
loop_
_entity.id
_entity.type
_entity.pdbx_description
1 polymer ?
#
loop_
_entity_poly.entity_id
_entity_poly.type
_entity_poly.pdbx_seq_one_letter_code
_entity_poly.pdbx_strand_id
1 'polypeptide(L)'
;MNLTGNDYANWSDGELRRAESVAHRFLEDNGPQIHESFQAKVQQLQQLAQALYYQPMNLDERLECFARITEIARSLSEDAEAFFKLASEPLVARMLSKIGQKPEK
;
A
#
# COMPACT_ATOMS: atom_id res chain seq x y z
N MET A 1 -13.28 -7.22 5.44
CA MET A 1 -14.04 -6.36 4.53
C MET A 1 -13.53 -6.59 3.13
N ASN A 2 -14.30 -7.26 2.29
CA ASN A 2 -13.97 -7.39 0.87
C ASN A 2 -14.20 -6.03 0.23
N LEU A 3 -13.12 -5.33 -0.16
CA LEU A 3 -13.21 -4.24 -1.13
C LEU A 3 -13.64 -4.90 -2.44
N THR A 4 -14.95 -4.99 -2.68
CA THR A 4 -15.52 -5.31 -3.97
C THR A 4 -14.86 -4.39 -4.99
N GLY A 5 -14.08 -4.99 -5.89
CA GLY A 5 -13.21 -4.26 -6.81
C GLY A 5 -13.96 -3.12 -7.48
N ASN A 6 -13.44 -1.89 -7.35
CA ASN A 6 -13.93 -0.77 -8.11
C ASN A 6 -13.72 -1.11 -9.58
N ASP A 7 -14.81 -1.34 -10.31
CA ASP A 7 -14.76 -1.63 -11.73
C ASP A 7 -14.58 -0.34 -12.53
N TYR A 8 -13.39 0.24 -12.41
CA TYR A 8 -13.00 1.46 -13.13
C TYR A 8 -13.05 1.27 -14.66
N ALA A 9 -13.15 0.04 -15.17
CA ALA A 9 -13.29 -0.22 -16.60
C ALA A 9 -14.61 0.31 -17.17
N ASN A 10 -15.65 0.44 -16.34
CA ASN A 10 -16.97 0.93 -16.75
C ASN A 10 -17.16 2.45 -16.53
N TRP A 11 -16.15 3.15 -15.99
CA TRP A 11 -16.27 4.55 -15.62
C TRP A 11 -15.94 5.47 -16.79
N SER A 12 -16.65 6.59 -16.88
CA SER A 12 -16.34 7.64 -17.86
C SER A 12 -15.00 8.33 -17.54
N ASP A 13 -14.37 8.93 -18.55
CA ASP A 13 -13.12 9.70 -18.38
C ASP A 13 -13.27 10.85 -17.35
N GLY A 14 -14.48 11.42 -17.23
CA GLY A 14 -14.79 12.42 -16.20
C GLY A 14 -14.82 11.85 -14.78
N GLU A 15 -15.36 10.65 -14.59
CA GLU A 15 -15.37 9.95 -13.31
C GLU A 15 -13.98 9.49 -12.91
N LEU A 16 -13.19 8.98 -13.86
CA LEU A 16 -11.80 8.59 -13.64
C LEU A 16 -10.93 9.78 -13.24
N ARG A 17 -11.06 10.94 -13.89
CA ARG A 17 -10.36 12.17 -13.48
C ARG A 17 -10.72 12.61 -12.05
N ARG A 18 -11.99 12.49 -11.67
CA ARG A 18 -12.42 12.81 -10.30
C ARG A 18 -11.82 11.83 -9.30
N ALA A 19 -11.84 10.54 -9.60
CA ALA A 19 -11.24 9.50 -8.75
C ALA A 19 -9.73 9.73 -8.57
N GLU A 20 -9.00 10.01 -9.65
CA GLU A 20 -7.58 10.39 -9.59
C GLU A 20 -7.35 11.61 -8.68
N SER A 21 -8.15 12.67 -8.85
CA SER A 21 -8.02 13.88 -8.04
C SER A 21 -8.31 13.65 -6.56
N VAL A 22 -9.31 12.81 -6.24
CA VAL A 22 -9.65 12.43 -4.86
C VAL A 22 -8.54 11.57 -4.26
N ALA A 23 -8.01 10.59 -5.00
CA ALA A 23 -6.90 9.76 -4.56
C ALA A 23 -5.65 10.60 -4.28
N HIS A 24 -5.34 11.55 -5.17
CA HIS A 24 -4.22 12.47 -5.00
C HIS A 24 -4.37 13.31 -3.73
N ARG A 25 -5.53 13.96 -3.56
CA ARG A 25 -5.80 14.76 -2.37
C ARG A 25 -5.77 13.93 -1.09
N PHE A 26 -6.33 12.72 -1.11
CA PHE A 26 -6.26 11.83 0.04
C PHE A 26 -4.81 11.54 0.44
N LEU A 27 -3.92 11.25 -0.53
CA LEU A 27 -2.52 11.00 -0.23
C LEU A 27 -1.79 12.25 0.28
N GLU A 28 -2.10 13.43 -0.24
CA GLU A 28 -1.55 14.70 0.24
C GLU A 28 -2.01 15.01 1.68
N ASP A 29 -3.32 14.91 1.93
CA ASP A 29 -3.93 15.24 3.23
C ASP A 29 -3.52 14.26 4.34
N ASN A 30 -3.20 13.01 3.98
CA ASN A 30 -2.84 11.96 4.92
C ASN A 30 -1.34 11.62 4.91
N GLY A 31 -0.52 12.37 4.17
CA GLY A 31 0.92 12.13 4.02
C GLY A 31 1.66 11.98 5.36
N PRO A 32 1.46 12.86 6.36
CA PRO A 32 2.07 12.73 7.68
C PRO A 32 1.70 11.43 8.40
N GLN A 33 0.41 11.05 8.39
CA GLN A 33 -0.08 9.83 9.06
C GLN A 33 0.43 8.56 8.37
N ILE A 34 0.51 8.58 7.03
CA ILE A 34 1.12 7.50 6.24
C ILE A 34 2.59 7.37 6.65
N HIS A 35 3.33 8.49 6.68
CA HIS A 35 4.73 8.50 7.10
C HIS A 35 4.91 7.93 8.51
N GLU A 36 4.16 8.42 9.49
CA GLU A 36 4.22 7.97 10.88
C GLU A 36 3.92 6.46 11.00
N SER A 37 2.91 5.97 10.28
CA SER A 37 2.52 4.56 10.26
C SER A 37 3.63 3.65 9.72
N PHE A 38 4.30 4.04 8.63
CA PHE A 38 5.44 3.29 8.08
C PHE A 38 6.66 3.38 9.01
N GLN A 39 6.95 4.58 9.52
CA GLN A 39 8.10 4.83 10.37
C GLN A 39 8.04 4.01 11.66
N ALA A 40 6.87 3.94 12.30
CA ALA A 40 6.67 3.14 13.51
C ALA A 40 6.98 1.66 13.27
N LYS A 41 6.52 1.09 12.15
CA LYS A 41 6.78 -0.31 11.77
C LYS A 41 8.26 -0.57 11.48
N VAL A 42 8.92 0.33 10.76
CA VAL A 42 10.36 0.23 10.47
C VAL A 42 11.19 0.30 11.76
N GLN A 43 10.83 1.19 12.69
CA GLN A 43 11.50 1.27 13.99
C GLN A 43 11.34 -0.02 14.80
N GLN A 44 10.15 -0.62 14.81
CA GLN A 44 9.93 -1.91 15.48
C GLN A 44 10.76 -3.04 14.84
N LEU A 45 10.82 -3.11 13.51
CA LEU A 45 11.70 -4.07 12.82
C LEU A 45 13.17 -3.88 13.19
N GLN A 46 13.63 -2.64 13.27
CA GLN A 46 15.01 -2.33 13.67
C GLN A 46 15.30 -2.81 15.11
N GLN A 47 14.36 -2.61 16.03
CA GLN A 47 14.48 -3.08 17.41
C GLN A 47 14.55 -4.62 17.49
N LEU A 48 13.69 -5.32 16.76
CA LEU A 48 13.69 -6.79 16.71
C LEU A 48 14.99 -7.34 16.10
N ALA A 49 15.47 -6.72 15.02
CA ALA A 49 16.74 -7.10 14.40
C ALA A 49 17.94 -6.87 15.33
N GLN A 50 17.95 -5.76 16.08
CA GLN A 50 18.96 -5.51 17.11
C GLN A 50 18.87 -6.54 18.24
N ALA A 51 17.66 -6.90 18.69
CA ALA A 51 17.48 -7.90 19.74
C ALA A 51 18.05 -9.27 19.33
N LEU A 52 17.83 -9.71 18.09
CA LEU A 52 18.41 -10.95 17.56
C LEU A 52 19.94 -10.99 17.60
N TYR A 53 20.60 -9.83 17.47
CA TYR A 53 22.05 -9.74 17.43
C TYR A 53 22.67 -9.54 18.82
N TYR A 54 22.08 -8.67 19.64
CA TYR A 54 22.71 -8.23 20.90
C TYR A 54 22.20 -8.94 22.14
N GLN A 55 21.01 -9.57 22.12
CA GLN A 55 20.44 -10.18 23.31
C GLN A 55 20.66 -11.70 23.31
N PRO A 56 21.07 -12.29 24.44
CA PRO A 56 21.06 -13.74 24.59
C PRO A 56 19.60 -14.20 24.60
N MET A 57 19.23 -15.02 23.61
CA MET A 57 17.89 -15.58 23.44
C MET A 57 17.96 -17.09 23.34
N ASN A 58 17.02 -17.78 23.98
CA ASN A 58 16.75 -19.18 23.74
C ASN A 58 16.04 -19.39 22.39
N LEU A 59 15.77 -20.64 22.02
CA LEU A 59 15.17 -20.97 20.72
C LEU A 59 13.76 -20.39 20.59
N ASP A 60 12.92 -20.52 21.62
CA ASP A 60 11.52 -20.06 21.58
C ASP A 60 11.44 -18.54 21.43
N GLU A 61 12.28 -17.80 22.16
CA GLU A 61 12.40 -16.34 22.05
C GLU A 61 12.84 -15.90 20.65
N ARG A 62 13.78 -16.61 20.03
CA ARG A 62 14.20 -16.33 18.65
C ARG A 62 13.08 -16.58 17.65
N LEU A 63 12.33 -17.68 17.80
CA LEU A 63 11.21 -18.00 16.93
C LEU A 63 10.08 -16.97 17.06
N GLU A 64 9.78 -16.52 18.28
CA GLU A 64 8.82 -15.44 18.51
C GLU A 64 9.28 -14.13 17.85
N CYS A 65 10.57 -13.79 17.98
CA CYS A 65 11.14 -12.62 17.32
C CYS A 65 10.98 -12.69 15.79
N PHE A 66 11.26 -13.83 15.16
CA PHE A 66 11.05 -14.03 13.72
C PHE A 66 9.57 -13.95 13.32
N ALA A 67 8.66 -14.47 14.14
CA ALA A 67 7.23 -14.37 13.91
C ALA A 67 6.76 -12.91 13.89
N ARG A 68 7.20 -12.11 14.88
CA ARG A 68 6.90 -10.67 14.94
C ARG A 68 7.47 -9.89 13.76
N ILE A 69 8.71 -10.18 13.36
CA ILE A 69 9.32 -9.59 12.15
C ILE A 69 8.46 -9.89 10.92
N THR A 70 8.01 -11.13 10.77
CA THR A 70 7.17 -11.55 9.64
C THR A 70 5.83 -10.82 9.61
N GLU A 71 5.20 -10.65 10.77
CA GLU A 71 3.93 -9.92 10.90
C GLU A 71 4.08 -8.45 10.48
N ILE A 72 5.10 -7.76 11.01
CA ILE A 72 5.33 -6.35 10.67
C ILE A 72 5.67 -6.17 9.19
N ALA A 73 6.51 -7.06 8.64
CA ALA A 73 6.87 -7.03 7.22
C ALA A 73 5.65 -7.25 6.31
N ARG A 74 4.74 -8.15 6.69
CA ARG A 74 3.48 -8.36 5.97
C ARG A 74 2.62 -7.10 6.01
N SER A 75 2.43 -6.51 7.19
CA SER A 75 1.64 -5.29 7.35
C SER A 75 2.20 -4.12 6.54
N LEU A 76 3.54 -3.97 6.47
CA LEU A 76 4.19 -2.99 5.61
C LEU A 76 3.88 -3.20 4.12
N SER A 77 3.92 -4.45 3.65
CA SER A 77 3.59 -4.79 2.26
C SER A 77 2.13 -4.47 1.95
N GLU A 78 1.22 -4.86 2.83
CA GLU A 78 -0.22 -4.63 2.69
C GLU A 78 -0.55 -3.14 2.62
N ASP A 79 0.04 -2.33 3.51
CA ASP A 79 -0.11 -0.86 3.49
C ASP A 79 0.39 -0.26 2.18
N ALA A 80 1.59 -0.66 1.73
CA ALA A 80 2.20 -0.14 0.51
C ALA A 80 1.36 -0.49 -0.73
N GLU A 81 0.88 -1.73 -0.81
CA GLU A 81 0.00 -2.17 -1.88
C GLU A 81 -1.34 -1.42 -1.88
N ALA A 82 -1.91 -1.16 -0.71
CA ALA A 82 -3.18 -0.43 -0.59
C ALA A 82 -3.04 1.02 -1.10
N PHE A 83 -2.01 1.74 -0.69
CA PHE A 83 -1.78 3.12 -1.17
C PHE A 83 -1.42 3.17 -2.66
N PHE A 84 -0.65 2.19 -3.14
CA PHE A 84 -0.35 2.09 -4.57
C PHE A 84 -1.61 1.87 -5.40
N LYS A 85 -2.48 0.92 -5.00
CA LYS A 85 -3.76 0.65 -5.69
C LYS A 85 -4.66 1.87 -5.70
N LEU A 86 -4.83 2.51 -4.54
CA LEU A 86 -5.63 3.73 -4.39
C LEU A 86 -5.24 4.80 -5.41
N ALA A 87 -3.94 5.00 -5.64
CA ALA A 87 -3.43 6.01 -6.57
C ALA A 87 -3.42 5.56 -8.04
N SER A 88 -3.08 4.31 -8.30
CA SER A 88 -2.75 3.82 -9.64
C SER A 88 -3.95 3.32 -10.42
N GLU A 89 -4.95 2.72 -9.77
CA GLU A 89 -6.07 2.07 -10.47
C GLU A 89 -6.90 3.05 -11.32
N PRO A 90 -7.29 4.25 -10.83
CA PRO A 90 -7.99 5.24 -11.66
C PRO A 90 -7.15 5.71 -12.86
N LEU A 91 -5.84 5.90 -12.65
CA LEU A 91 -4.91 6.34 -13.68
C LEU A 91 -4.76 5.31 -14.79
N VAL A 92 -4.56 4.04 -14.42
CA VAL A 92 -4.42 2.92 -15.36
C VAL A 92 -5.71 2.75 -16.16
N ALA A 93 -6.87 2.78 -15.50
CA ALA A 93 -8.16 2.68 -16.19
C ALA A 93 -8.37 3.80 -17.22
N ARG A 94 -7.94 5.04 -16.89
CA ARG A 94 -8.00 6.17 -17.83
C ARG A 94 -7.05 6.02 -19.01
N MET A 95 -5.87 5.44 -18.80
CA MET A 95 -4.93 5.16 -19.90
C MET A 95 -5.51 4.10 -20.85
N LEU A 96 -6.12 3.04 -20.30
CA LEU A 96 -6.73 1.97 -21.08
C LEU A 96 -7.96 2.46 -21.87
N SER A 97 -8.81 3.32 -21.29
CA SER A 97 -9.97 3.88 -21.99
C SER A 97 -9.58 4.72 -23.21
N LYS A 98 -8.42 5.39 -23.17
CA LYS A 98 -7.85 6.15 -24.29
C LYS A 98 -7.24 5.27 -25.38
N ILE A 99 -6.68 4.12 -25.03
CA ILE A 99 -6.07 3.18 -25.99
C ILE A 99 -7.14 2.32 -26.68
N GLY A 100 -8.23 1.99 -25.98
CA GLY A 100 -9.40 1.28 -26.54
C GLY A 100 -10.18 2.09 -27.59
N GLN A 101 -10.01 3.42 -27.63
CA GLN A 101 -10.57 4.31 -28.65
C GLN A 101 -9.66 4.45 -29.89
N LYS A 102 -9.02 3.36 -30.34
CA LYS A 102 -8.30 3.39 -31.62
C LYS A 102 -9.32 3.67 -32.73
N PRO A 103 -9.14 4.71 -33.58
CA PRO A 103 -10.11 5.04 -34.61
C PRO A 103 -10.14 3.92 -35.65
N GLU A 104 -11.33 3.38 -35.93
CA GLU A 104 -11.56 2.65 -37.17
C GLU A 104 -11.22 3.59 -38.33
N LYS A 105 -10.16 3.25 -39.06
CA LYS A 105 -9.89 3.74 -40.40
C LYS A 105 -9.52 2.55 -41.27
#